data_AF-A0A2G6VS84-F1
#
_entry.id   AF-A0A2G6VS84-F1
#
_cell.length_a   1.000
_cell.length_b   1.000
_cell.length_c   1.000
_cell.angle_alpha   90.00
_cell.angle_beta   90.00
_cell.angle_gamma   90.00
#
_symmetry.space_group_name_H-M   'P 1'
#
loop_
_entity.id
_entity.type
_entity.pdbx_description
1 polymer ?
#
loop_
_entity_poly.entity_id
_entity_poly.type
_entity_poly.pdbx_seq_one_letter_code
_entity_poly.pdbx_strand_id
1 'polypeptide(L)'
;METKETKSLEDIKQYFSVLKRASGNNEGCKTETKFSTYYELGCMINNMLKLCVLGLENDNNSSINVGLVLEHVIELFPLDEFELLDKINQQFAGESSLV
;
A
#
# COMPACT_ATOMS: atom_id res chain seq x y z
N MET A 1 -27.06 -10.35 -23.81
CA MET A 1 -25.59 -10.41 -23.94
C MET A 1 -25.06 -9.32 -23.01
N GLU A 2 -25.01 -9.61 -21.71
CA GLU A 2 -24.73 -8.65 -20.62
C GLU A 2 -24.03 -9.43 -19.50
N THR A 3 -22.73 -9.73 -19.66
CA THR A 3 -21.97 -10.53 -18.67
C THR A 3 -20.49 -10.16 -18.57
N LYS A 4 -20.00 -9.18 -19.34
CA LYS A 4 -18.58 -8.78 -19.28
C LYS A 4 -18.31 -7.74 -18.18
N GLU A 5 -19.28 -6.87 -17.89
CA GLU A 5 -19.10 -5.75 -16.95
C GLU A 5 -19.26 -6.15 -15.48
N THR A 6 -20.04 -7.20 -15.18
CA THR A 6 -20.28 -7.63 -13.80
C THR A 6 -19.08 -8.36 -13.19
N LYS A 7 -18.35 -9.16 -13.98
CA LYS A 7 -17.12 -9.83 -13.55
C LYS A 7 -16.03 -8.84 -13.13
N SER A 8 -15.83 -7.75 -13.89
CA SER A 8 -14.77 -6.79 -13.57
C SER A 8 -15.02 -6.06 -12.25
N LEU A 9 -16.27 -5.78 -11.90
CA LEU A 9 -16.60 -5.06 -10.66
C LEU A 9 -16.39 -5.91 -9.40
N GLU A 10 -16.69 -7.20 -9.46
CA GLU A 10 -16.44 -8.14 -8.36
C GLU A 10 -14.92 -8.34 -8.15
N ASP A 11 -14.16 -8.44 -9.23
CA ASP A 11 -12.70 -8.52 -9.19
C ASP A 11 -12.05 -7.23 -8.65
N ILE A 12 -12.63 -6.06 -8.90
CA ILE A 12 -12.14 -4.78 -8.37
C ILE A 12 -12.46 -4.64 -6.87
N LYS A 13 -13.61 -5.15 -6.41
CA LYS A 13 -14.03 -5.06 -5.00
C LYS A 13 -13.10 -5.80 -4.04
N GLN A 14 -12.42 -6.86 -4.46
CA GLN A 14 -11.48 -7.59 -3.59
C GLN A 14 -10.31 -6.70 -3.16
N TYR A 15 -9.84 -5.81 -4.03
CA TYR A 15 -8.78 -4.85 -3.76
C TYR A 15 -9.20 -3.77 -2.75
N PHE A 16 -10.44 -3.28 -2.87
CA PHE A 16 -10.98 -2.31 -1.91
C PHE A 16 -11.42 -2.93 -0.58
N SER A 17 -11.54 -4.27 -0.50
CA SER A 17 -11.87 -4.97 0.74
C SER A 17 -10.70 -5.05 1.72
N VAL A 18 -9.47 -4.92 1.22
CA VAL A 18 -8.22 -4.90 2.02
C VAL A 18 -8.07 -3.59 2.79
N LEU A 19 -8.50 -2.45 2.21
CA LEU A 19 -8.67 -1.18 2.95
C LEU A 19 -9.56 -1.31 4.21
N LYS A 20 -10.37 -2.37 4.31
CA LYS A 20 -11.27 -2.62 5.44
C LYS A 20 -10.72 -3.61 6.47
N ARG A 21 -9.52 -4.20 6.31
CA ARG A 21 -9.08 -5.25 7.25
C ARG A 21 -7.58 -5.27 7.56
N ALA A 22 -7.20 -4.47 8.54
CA ALA A 22 -6.36 -4.94 9.65
C ALA A 22 -7.25 -5.36 10.83
N SER A 23 -8.19 -6.28 10.60
CA SER A 23 -8.89 -7.02 11.68
C SER A 23 -8.35 -8.45 11.67
N GLY A 24 -7.04 -8.57 11.86
CA GLY A 24 -6.39 -9.78 12.33
C GLY A 24 -6.24 -9.67 13.85
N ASN A 25 -6.62 -10.71 14.57
CA ASN A 25 -6.56 -10.81 16.03
C ASN A 25 -5.14 -10.76 16.59
N ASN A 26 -4.42 -9.65 16.45
CA ASN A 26 -3.21 -9.39 17.23
C ASN A 26 -3.53 -8.31 18.26
N GLU A 27 -3.43 -8.67 19.54
CA GLU A 27 -3.62 -7.79 20.70
C GLU A 27 -2.54 -6.68 20.82
N GLY A 28 -1.70 -6.49 19.80
CA GLY A 28 -0.71 -5.42 19.74
C GLY A 28 -1.21 -4.23 18.92
N CYS A 29 -1.50 -3.11 19.60
CA CYS A 29 -1.74 -1.78 19.01
C CYS A 29 -2.84 -1.69 17.93
N LYS A 30 -4.10 -1.72 18.37
CA LYS A 30 -5.28 -1.27 17.62
C LYS A 30 -5.33 0.26 17.44
N THR A 31 -4.44 0.82 16.63
CA THR A 31 -4.66 2.16 16.08
C THR A 31 -4.79 2.01 14.57
N GLU A 32 -6.02 2.07 14.06
CA GLU A 32 -6.27 2.26 12.62
C GLU A 32 -5.68 3.63 12.23
N THR A 33 -4.51 3.62 11.60
CA THR A 33 -3.97 4.84 10.99
C THR A 33 -4.79 5.12 9.73
N LYS A 34 -5.72 6.07 9.83
CA LYS A 34 -6.55 6.49 8.71
C LYS A 34 -5.78 7.53 7.89
N PHE A 35 -5.55 7.21 6.62
CA PHE A 35 -5.00 8.16 5.65
C PHE A 35 -6.14 8.71 4.78
N SER A 36 -6.11 10.01 4.51
CA SER A 36 -7.13 10.67 3.69
C SER A 36 -6.90 10.42 2.20
N THR A 37 -5.65 10.14 1.81
CA THR A 37 -5.25 9.86 0.42
C THR A 37 -4.06 8.91 0.36
N TYR A 38 -3.88 8.20 -0.77
CA TYR A 38 -2.65 7.43 -1.03
C TYR A 38 -1.39 8.29 -1.10
N TYR A 39 -1.54 9.58 -1.43
CA TYR A 39 -0.44 10.54 -1.38
C TYR A 39 0.06 10.73 0.05
N GLU A 40 -0.85 10.84 1.02
CA GLU A 40 -0.52 10.94 2.45
C GLU A 40 0.16 9.65 2.95
N LEU A 41 -0.36 8.49 2.57
CA LEU A 41 0.27 7.19 2.86
C LEU A 41 1.70 7.12 2.29
N GLY A 42 1.87 7.48 1.01
CA GLY A 42 3.17 7.52 0.35
C GLY A 42 4.15 8.50 1.01
N CYS A 43 3.66 9.66 1.46
CA CYS A 43 4.46 10.61 2.22
C CYS A 43 4.94 10.02 3.55
N MET A 44 4.06 9.30 4.26
CA MET A 44 4.40 8.63 5.52
C MET A 44 5.48 7.57 5.32
N ILE A 45 5.29 6.67 4.35
CA ILE A 45 6.27 5.63 3.97
C ILE A 45 7.61 6.27 3.62
N ASN A 46 7.61 7.30 2.76
CA ASN A 46 8.82 8.00 2.34
C ASN A 46 9.56 8.65 3.51
N ASN A 47 8.84 9.25 4.46
CA ASN A 47 9.45 9.84 5.64
C ASN A 47 10.06 8.79 6.57
N MET A 48 9.38 7.65 6.77
CA MET A 48 9.93 6.53 7.53
C MET A 48 11.20 5.95 6.88
N LEU A 49 11.22 5.82 5.56
CA LEU A 49 12.42 5.38 4.82
C LEU A 49 13.57 6.38 4.96
N LYS A 50 13.31 7.68 4.85
CA LYS A 50 14.32 8.72 5.12
C LYS A 50 14.87 8.65 6.54
N LEU A 51 14.01 8.37 7.52
CA LEU A 51 14.44 8.17 8.91
C LEU A 51 15.37 6.98 9.05
N CYS A 52 15.08 5.88 8.35
CA CYS A 52 15.95 4.70 8.30
C CYS A 52 17.31 5.02 7.70
N VAL A 53 17.36 5.76 6.59
CA VAL A 53 18.60 6.21 5.94
C VAL A 53 19.43 7.04 6.91
N LEU A 54 18.83 8.05 7.56
CA LEU A 54 19.52 8.89 8.54
C LEU A 54 19.99 8.09 9.77
N GLY A 55 19.20 7.10 10.20
CA GLY A 55 19.54 6.22 11.31
C GLY A 55 20.75 5.32 11.02
N LEU A 56 20.86 4.82 9.78
CA LEU A 56 21.97 4.01 9.29
C LEU A 56 23.24 4.83 9.05
N GLU A 57 23.11 6.05 8.52
CA GLU A 57 24.26 6.94 8.28
C GLU A 57 24.89 7.45 9.58
N ASN A 58 24.09 7.56 10.66
CA ASN A 58 24.52 8.11 11.95
C ASN A 58 24.85 7.03 13.01
N ASP A 59 25.45 5.91 12.55
CA ASP A 59 25.70 4.61 13.24
C ASP A 59 26.27 4.69 14.67
N ASN A 60 26.80 5.85 15.08
CA ASN A 60 27.40 6.06 16.40
C ASN A 60 26.47 6.65 17.48
N ASN A 61 25.25 7.12 17.16
CA ASN A 61 24.35 7.76 18.14
C ASN A 61 22.85 7.66 17.81
N SER A 62 22.42 6.84 16.86
CA SER A 62 21.00 6.76 16.53
C SER A 62 20.23 5.95 17.60
N SER A 63 19.35 6.64 18.35
CA SER A 63 18.40 6.03 19.29
C SER A 63 17.25 5.29 18.59
N ILE A 64 17.31 5.20 17.25
CA ILE A 64 16.25 4.72 16.39
C ILE A 64 16.55 3.28 16.02
N ASN A 65 15.66 2.37 16.39
CA ASN A 65 15.72 1.00 15.90
C ASN A 65 15.19 0.97 14.46
N VAL A 66 16.12 1.03 13.49
CA VAL A 66 15.81 1.01 12.05
C VAL A 66 15.02 -0.23 11.65
N GLY A 67 15.31 -1.40 12.27
CA GLY A 67 14.57 -2.64 12.00
C GLY A 67 13.08 -2.52 12.29
N LEU A 68 12.72 -1.97 13.45
CA LEU A 68 11.31 -1.74 13.82
C LEU A 68 10.61 -0.75 12.89
N VAL A 69 11.30 0.29 12.44
CA VAL A 69 10.71 1.25 11.49
C VAL A 69 10.46 0.59 10.13
N LEU A 70 11.37 -0.25 9.67
CA LEU A 70 11.21 -0.99 8.41
C LEU A 70 10.09 -2.03 8.46
N GLU A 71 9.91 -2.73 9.59
CA GLU A 71 8.76 -3.62 9.80
C GLU A 71 7.45 -2.85 9.61
N HIS A 72 7.34 -1.65 10.18
CA HIS A 72 6.13 -0.85 10.05
C HIS A 72 5.94 -0.27 8.63
N VAL A 73 7.02 0.04 7.91
CA VAL A 73 6.95 0.40 6.49
C VAL A 73 6.38 -0.73 5.64
N ILE A 74 6.77 -1.98 5.92
CA ILE A 74 6.26 -3.17 5.21
C ILE A 74 4.76 -3.32 5.44
N GLU A 75 4.29 -3.16 6.67
CA GLU A 75 2.85 -3.24 7.01
C GLU A 75 2.01 -2.15 6.33
N LEU A 76 2.59 -0.97 6.11
CA LEU A 76 1.92 0.16 5.47
C LEU A 76 1.97 0.12 3.94
N PHE A 77 2.80 -0.75 3.34
CA PHE A 77 3.03 -0.75 1.91
C PHE A 77 1.81 -1.31 1.15
N PRO A 78 1.13 -0.51 0.30
CA PRO A 78 -0.14 -0.90 -0.32
C PRO A 78 0.07 -1.76 -1.58
N LEU A 79 0.57 -2.99 -1.39
CA LEU A 79 0.92 -3.90 -2.50
C LEU A 79 -0.31 -4.29 -3.35
N ASP A 80 -1.43 -4.58 -2.70
CA ASP A 80 -2.65 -5.03 -3.39
C ASP A 80 -3.21 -3.90 -4.27
N GLU A 81 -3.14 -2.66 -3.80
CA GLU A 81 -3.54 -1.48 -4.56
C GLU A 81 -2.64 -1.24 -5.77
N PHE A 82 -1.33 -1.46 -5.64
CA PHE A 82 -0.42 -1.40 -6.78
C PHE A 82 -0.74 -2.49 -7.81
N GLU A 83 -1.07 -3.71 -7.37
CA GLU A 83 -1.51 -4.78 -8.29
C GLU A 83 -2.80 -4.39 -9.03
N LEU A 84 -3.76 -3.75 -8.35
CA LEU A 84 -4.97 -3.22 -8.99
C LEU A 84 -4.62 -2.18 -10.05
N LEU A 85 -3.74 -1.22 -9.73
CA LEU A 85 -3.32 -0.19 -10.68
C LEU A 85 -2.65 -0.80 -11.92
N ASP A 86 -1.82 -1.83 -11.75
CA ASP A 86 -1.21 -2.56 -12.86
C ASP A 86 -2.25 -3.27 -13.72
N LYS A 87 -3.26 -3.92 -13.10
CA LYS A 87 -4.36 -4.57 -13.83
C LYS A 87 -5.19 -3.57 -14.62
N ILE A 88 -5.52 -2.42 -14.02
CA ILE A 88 -6.19 -1.32 -14.71
C ILE A 88 -5.35 -0.88 -15.91
N ASN A 89 -4.07 -0.59 -15.69
CA ASN A 89 -3.18 -0.15 -16.76
C ASN A 89 -3.10 -1.18 -17.90
N GLN A 90 -3.02 -2.48 -17.62
CA GLN A 90 -3.02 -3.53 -18.65
C GLN A 90 -4.32 -3.58 -19.46
N GLN A 91 -5.48 -3.38 -18.82
CA GLN A 91 -6.78 -3.37 -19.52
C GLN A 91 -6.91 -2.16 -20.45
N PHE A 92 -6.45 -0.98 -20.02
CA PHE A 92 -6.55 0.25 -20.81
C PHE A 92 -5.39 0.46 -21.81
N ALA A 93 -4.19 -0.05 -21.53
CA ALA A 93 -3.05 0.00 -22.45
C ALA A 93 -3.22 -0.94 -23.66
N GLY A 94 -4.01 -2.01 -23.52
CA GLY A 94 -4.38 -2.91 -24.62
C GLY A 94 -5.31 -2.28 -25.67
N GLU A 95 -6.00 -1.19 -25.34
CA GLU A 95 -6.92 -0.50 -26.26
C GLU A 95 -6.20 0.47 -27.22
N SER A 96 -4.91 0.77 -26.98
CA SER A 96 -4.16 1.74 -27.80
C SER A 96 -3.50 1.14 -29.07
N SER A 97 -3.75 -0.13 -29.40
CA SER A 97 -3.23 -0.79 -30.63
C SER A 97 -4.25 -0.92 -31.77
N LEU A 98 -5.38 -0.21 -31.72
CA LEU A 98 -6.38 -0.19 -32.79
C LEU A 98 -6.75 1.24 -33.21
N VAL A 99 -5.77 2.03 -33.66
CA VAL A 99 -5.97 3.14 -34.61
C VAL A 99 -4.79 3.21 -35.55
#